data_AF-A0A1J4YJH0-F1
#
_entry.id   AF-A0A1J4YJH0-F1
#
_cell.length_a   1.000
_cell.length_b   1.000
_cell.length_c   1.000
_cell.angle_alpha   90.00
_cell.angle_beta   90.00
_cell.angle_gamma   90.00
#
_symmetry.space_group_name_H-M   'P 1'
#
loop_
_entity.id
_entity.type
_entity.pdbx_description
1 polymer ?
#
loop_
_entity_poly.entity_id
_entity_poly.type
_entity_poly.pdbx_seq_one_letter_code
_entity_poly.pdbx_strand_id
1 'polypeptide(L)'
;MVRHGGTQTSSFGTPGRINHDSSKFYSSRLYDNFKHSEKISFTENPIPEGRLDKIYCTTSEIMNEIPDYSIHLMITSPPYNVTKEYDNNLSLKEYRELLKTVFKETYKKLVTGGRACVNIANLGRKPYIPIHSYIIEDMLEIGYLMRGEIIWNKASSASSSTAWGSWLSAKNPVLRDIHEYILIFSKDSFTREFNQKRNTIKKEEFL
;
A
#
# COMPACT_ATOMS: atom_id res chain seq x y z
N MET A 1 -25.20 20.08 -24.91
CA MET A 1 -24.74 18.77 -24.41
C MET A 1 -25.56 18.46 -23.15
N VAL A 2 -26.48 17.49 -23.21
CA VAL A 2 -27.41 17.19 -22.11
C VAL A 2 -26.63 16.52 -20.98
N ARG A 3 -26.46 17.21 -19.83
CA ARG A 3 -25.91 16.61 -18.60
C ARG A 3 -26.89 15.53 -18.14
N HIS A 4 -26.55 14.26 -18.36
CA HIS A 4 -27.26 13.16 -17.72
C HIS A 4 -27.01 13.23 -16.21
N GLY A 5 -28.07 13.12 -15.41
CA GLY A 5 -27.97 13.06 -13.96
C GLY A 5 -27.09 11.89 -13.51
N GLY A 6 -26.30 12.10 -12.45
CA GLY A 6 -25.46 11.06 -11.86
C GLY A 6 -26.28 9.88 -11.33
N THR A 7 -25.62 8.76 -11.08
CA THR A 7 -26.25 7.54 -10.55
C THR A 7 -26.22 7.54 -9.01
N GLN A 8 -27.15 6.83 -8.36
CA GLN A 8 -27.16 6.63 -6.90
C GLN A 8 -27.23 5.14 -6.57
N THR A 9 -26.83 4.77 -5.36
CA THR A 9 -26.86 3.38 -4.90
C THR A 9 -28.29 2.82 -4.98
N SER A 10 -28.49 1.77 -5.79
CA SER A 10 -29.80 1.11 -5.92
C SER A 10 -30.13 0.27 -4.69
N SER A 11 -31.41 -0.03 -4.52
CA SER A 11 -31.87 -1.02 -3.53
C SER A 11 -31.52 -2.46 -3.94
N PHE A 12 -31.35 -2.74 -5.23
CA PHE A 12 -31.01 -4.06 -5.78
C PHE A 12 -30.33 -3.95 -7.16
N GLY A 13 -29.44 -4.90 -7.50
CA GLY A 13 -28.69 -4.93 -8.78
C GLY A 13 -27.65 -3.81 -8.94
N THR A 14 -27.03 -3.70 -10.12
CA THR A 14 -26.01 -2.67 -10.41
C THR A 14 -26.48 -1.74 -11.54
N PRO A 15 -26.99 -0.53 -11.25
CA PRO A 15 -27.10 0.54 -12.25
C PRO A 15 -25.70 1.05 -12.61
N GLY A 16 -25.57 1.80 -13.71
CA GLY A 16 -24.31 2.36 -14.17
C GLY A 16 -23.55 3.16 -13.08
N ARG A 17 -22.23 3.33 -13.25
CA ARG A 17 -21.35 4.03 -12.27
C ARG A 17 -20.90 5.42 -12.73
N ILE A 18 -21.63 6.02 -13.67
CA ILE A 18 -21.29 7.33 -14.19
C ILE A 18 -21.70 8.37 -13.14
N ASN A 19 -20.72 9.13 -12.63
CA ASN A 19 -20.92 10.20 -11.65
C ASN A 19 -21.77 9.75 -10.45
N HIS A 20 -21.37 8.63 -9.83
CA HIS A 20 -22.14 7.97 -8.77
C HIS A 20 -22.03 8.71 -7.44
N ASP A 21 -23.16 9.08 -6.82
CA ASP A 21 -23.19 9.60 -5.45
C ASP A 21 -23.21 8.42 -4.45
N SER A 22 -22.08 8.24 -3.78
CA SER A 22 -21.83 7.20 -2.78
C SER A 22 -22.01 7.68 -1.34
N SER A 23 -22.53 8.89 -1.12
CA SER A 23 -22.69 9.51 0.21
C SER A 23 -23.44 8.61 1.19
N LYS A 24 -24.52 7.96 0.74
CA LYS A 24 -25.33 7.03 1.57
C LYS A 24 -24.52 5.81 2.06
N PHE A 25 -23.61 5.29 1.23
CA PHE A 25 -22.79 4.14 1.58
C PHE A 25 -21.73 4.52 2.61
N TYR A 26 -21.01 5.63 2.40
CA TYR A 26 -19.97 6.12 3.31
C TYR A 26 -20.51 6.74 4.60
N SER A 27 -21.80 7.07 4.66
CA SER A 27 -22.50 7.48 5.90
C SER A 27 -23.16 6.31 6.64
N SER A 28 -22.98 5.07 6.18
CA SER A 28 -23.51 3.89 6.87
C SER A 28 -22.69 3.53 8.10
N ARG A 29 -23.29 2.74 9.01
CA ARG A 29 -22.65 2.30 10.27
C ARG A 29 -21.34 1.53 10.10
N LEU A 30 -21.11 0.97 8.91
CA LEU A 30 -19.85 0.33 8.56
C LEU A 30 -18.66 1.32 8.67
N TYR A 31 -18.93 2.61 8.49
CA TYR A 31 -17.94 3.68 8.47
C TYR A 31 -17.95 4.56 9.74
N ASP A 32 -18.69 4.19 10.79
CA ASP A 32 -18.81 5.00 12.03
C ASP A 32 -17.45 5.36 12.65
N ASN A 33 -16.48 4.44 12.56
CA ASN A 33 -15.13 4.61 13.09
C ASN A 33 -14.14 5.24 12.09
N PHE A 34 -14.57 5.48 10.85
CA PHE A 34 -13.77 6.10 9.79
C PHE A 34 -14.12 7.59 9.67
N LYS A 35 -13.89 8.35 10.74
CA LYS A 35 -14.09 9.80 10.71
C LYS A 35 -12.92 10.46 9.98
N HIS A 36 -13.20 11.03 8.81
CA HIS A 36 -12.23 11.88 8.12
C HIS A 36 -12.05 13.21 8.87
N SER A 37 -10.80 13.65 9.01
CA SER A 37 -10.49 14.99 9.55
C SER A 37 -11.19 16.06 8.71
N GLU A 38 -11.96 16.94 9.34
CA GLU A 38 -12.73 17.99 8.66
C GLU A 38 -11.86 19.11 8.08
N LYS A 39 -10.57 19.18 8.44
CA LYS A 39 -9.61 20.14 7.87
C LYS A 39 -8.28 19.46 7.56
N ILE A 40 -8.10 19.06 6.30
CA ILE A 40 -6.84 18.54 5.79
C ILE A 40 -6.06 19.70 5.17
N SER A 41 -4.86 19.98 5.70
CA SER A 41 -3.91 20.89 5.07
C SER A 41 -3.11 20.13 4.01
N PHE A 42 -3.06 20.67 2.80
CA PHE A 42 -2.22 20.12 1.74
C PHE A 42 -0.83 20.73 1.84
N THR A 43 0.19 19.87 1.98
CA THR A 43 1.57 20.30 2.13
C THR A 43 2.47 19.53 1.15
N GLU A 44 3.25 20.30 0.39
CA GLU A 44 4.25 19.84 -0.57
C GLU A 44 5.47 20.77 -0.50
N ASN A 45 6.57 20.27 0.07
CA ASN A 45 7.85 20.95 0.19
C ASN A 45 8.76 20.60 -0.99
N PRO A 46 9.52 21.57 -1.53
CA PRO A 46 10.46 21.29 -2.61
C PRO A 46 11.63 20.43 -2.11
N ILE A 47 12.14 19.57 -2.99
CA ILE A 47 13.41 18.86 -2.77
C ILE A 47 14.52 19.73 -3.39
N PRO A 48 15.59 20.07 -2.64
CA PRO A 48 16.72 20.80 -3.21
C PRO A 48 17.35 20.04 -4.38
N GLU A 49 17.71 20.72 -5.46
CA GLU A 49 18.27 20.10 -6.68
C GLU A 49 19.46 19.19 -6.37
N GLY A 50 20.35 19.61 -5.46
CA GLY A 50 21.50 18.82 -5.02
C GLY A 50 21.15 17.54 -4.24
N ARG A 51 19.87 17.21 -4.04
CA ARG A 51 19.39 15.98 -3.38
C ARG A 51 18.55 15.09 -4.30
N LEU A 52 18.23 15.56 -5.51
CA LEU A 52 17.55 14.76 -6.53
C LEU A 52 18.51 13.77 -7.18
N ASP A 53 17.97 12.67 -7.71
CA ASP A 53 18.68 11.64 -8.48
C ASP A 53 19.93 11.08 -7.78
N LYS A 54 19.84 10.94 -6.44
CA LYS A 54 20.91 10.41 -5.60
C LYS A 54 20.52 9.11 -4.91
N ILE A 55 21.52 8.24 -4.76
CA ILE A 55 21.44 7.04 -3.93
C ILE A 55 22.14 7.35 -2.62
N TYR A 56 21.40 7.24 -1.52
CA TYR A 56 21.93 7.38 -0.17
C TYR A 56 22.18 5.99 0.42
N CYS A 57 23.43 5.67 0.73
CA CYS A 57 23.81 4.41 1.35
C CYS A 57 23.72 4.55 2.89
N THR A 58 22.49 4.65 3.39
CA THR A 58 22.18 4.90 4.81
C THR A 58 21.01 4.03 5.26
N THR A 59 20.74 4.00 6.57
CA THR A 59 19.53 3.33 7.08
C THR A 59 18.28 4.06 6.61
N SER A 60 17.24 3.30 6.26
CA SER A 60 15.91 3.85 5.96
C SER A 60 15.10 4.19 7.21
N GLU A 61 15.62 3.91 8.41
CA GLU A 61 14.98 4.28 9.67
C GLU A 61 15.03 5.79 9.93
N ILE A 62 16.00 6.49 9.30
CA ILE A 62 16.19 7.93 9.41
C ILE A 62 16.60 8.47 8.03
N MET A 63 15.75 9.26 7.38
CA MET A 63 15.97 9.77 6.02
C MET A 63 16.12 11.30 6.02
N ASN A 64 17.13 11.82 6.74
CA ASN A 64 17.35 13.27 6.92
C ASN A 64 17.68 14.01 5.62
N GLU A 65 18.15 13.29 4.62
CA GLU A 65 18.45 13.78 3.29
C GLU A 65 17.17 14.14 2.53
N ILE A 66 16.02 13.57 2.90
CA ILE A 66 14.74 13.83 2.27
C ILE A 66 13.92 14.79 3.16
N PRO A 67 13.51 15.97 2.66
CA PRO A 67 12.62 16.85 3.41
C PRO A 67 11.27 16.19 3.68
N ASP A 68 10.67 16.50 4.83
CA ASP A 68 9.31 16.07 5.12
C ASP A 68 8.32 16.68 4.10
N TYR A 69 7.20 15.99 3.84
CA TYR A 69 6.19 16.40 2.87
C TYR A 69 6.74 16.71 1.47
N SER A 70 7.68 15.94 0.94
CA SER A 70 8.29 16.21 -0.37
C SER A 70 8.15 15.05 -1.38
N ILE A 71 7.85 13.85 -0.90
CA ILE A 71 7.75 12.63 -1.71
C ILE A 71 6.31 12.35 -2.13
N HIS A 72 6.13 12.05 -3.40
CA HIS A 72 4.81 11.79 -3.98
C HIS A 72 4.40 10.31 -3.96
N LEU A 73 5.38 9.44 -4.13
CA LEU A 73 5.22 8.00 -4.23
C LEU A 73 6.41 7.33 -3.56
N MET A 74 6.14 6.51 -2.55
CA MET A 74 7.11 5.61 -1.96
C MET A 74 6.81 4.19 -2.46
N ILE A 75 7.83 3.49 -2.93
CA ILE A 75 7.74 2.08 -3.31
C ILE A 75 8.83 1.35 -2.53
N THR A 76 8.47 0.24 -1.90
CA THR A 76 9.44 -0.60 -1.20
C THR A 76 9.06 -2.07 -1.24
N SER A 77 10.06 -2.92 -1.14
CA SER A 77 9.96 -4.36 -0.89
C SER A 77 10.92 -4.65 0.26
N PRO A 78 10.46 -4.57 1.52
CA PRO A 78 11.35 -4.66 2.67
C PRO A 78 12.04 -6.04 2.73
N PRO A 79 13.18 -6.16 3.43
CA PRO A 79 13.78 -7.46 3.71
C PRO A 79 12.76 -8.34 4.43
N TYR A 80 12.68 -9.61 4.08
CA TYR A 80 11.64 -10.51 4.60
C TYR A 80 12.06 -11.28 5.86
N ASN A 81 13.24 -10.99 6.43
CA ASN A 81 13.73 -11.65 7.64
C ASN A 81 13.71 -13.19 7.50
N VAL A 82 14.15 -13.68 6.33
CA VAL A 82 14.12 -15.11 5.94
C VAL A 82 15.51 -15.74 6.05
N THR A 83 16.33 -15.24 6.97
CA THR A 83 17.68 -15.75 7.27
C THR A 83 18.60 -15.80 6.03
N LYS A 84 18.43 -14.88 5.08
CA LYS A 84 19.45 -14.69 4.03
C LYS A 84 20.73 -14.13 4.65
N GLU A 85 21.86 -14.24 3.96
CA GLU A 85 23.17 -13.80 4.49
C GLU A 85 23.20 -12.33 4.95
N TYR A 86 22.29 -11.49 4.46
CA TYR A 86 22.13 -10.09 4.83
C TYR A 86 21.01 -9.81 5.86
N ASP A 87 20.25 -10.82 6.28
CA ASP A 87 19.17 -10.67 7.25
C ASP A 87 19.72 -10.86 8.68
N ASN A 88 19.33 -9.97 9.59
CA ASN A 88 19.48 -10.22 11.03
C ASN A 88 18.50 -11.32 11.45
N ASN A 89 18.79 -12.08 12.52
CA ASN A 89 17.87 -13.08 13.05
C ASN A 89 16.85 -12.44 14.01
N LEU A 90 15.87 -11.71 13.47
CA LEU A 90 14.87 -11.00 14.25
C LEU A 90 13.68 -11.89 14.59
N SER A 91 13.11 -11.73 15.79
CA SER A 91 11.75 -12.21 16.08
C SER A 91 10.71 -11.46 15.24
N LEU A 92 9.49 -12.00 15.11
CA LEU A 92 8.40 -11.31 14.41
C LEU A 92 8.12 -9.92 15.01
N LYS A 93 8.23 -9.78 16.34
CA LYS A 93 8.04 -8.51 17.02
C LYS A 93 9.11 -7.49 16.63
N GLU A 94 10.39 -7.88 16.72
CA GLU A 94 11.51 -7.01 16.34
C GLU A 94 11.46 -6.64 14.86
N TYR A 95 11.09 -7.59 13.99
CA TYR A 95 10.89 -7.34 12.57
C TYR A 95 9.79 -6.30 12.32
N ARG A 96 8.62 -6.45 12.97
CA ARG A 96 7.54 -5.46 12.87
C ARG A 96 7.98 -4.09 13.39
N GLU A 97 8.71 -4.03 14.49
CA GLU A 97 9.22 -2.78 15.05
C GLU A 97 10.20 -2.07 14.09
N LEU A 98 11.09 -2.82 13.44
CA LEU A 98 11.97 -2.30 12.39
C LEU A 98 11.15 -1.70 11.23
N LEU A 99 10.20 -2.47 10.68
CA LEU A 99 9.35 -2.00 9.59
C LEU A 99 8.54 -0.76 9.98
N LYS A 100 7.95 -0.78 11.18
CA LYS A 100 7.15 0.34 11.70
C LYS A 100 7.98 1.61 11.87
N THR A 101 9.25 1.50 12.23
CA THR A 101 10.19 2.63 12.27
C THR A 101 10.39 3.23 10.88
N VAL A 102 10.67 2.40 9.88
CA VAL A 102 10.83 2.85 8.48
C VAL A 102 9.52 3.41 7.92
N PHE A 103 8.37 2.79 8.21
CA PHE A 103 7.06 3.26 7.75
C PHE A 103 6.67 4.62 8.37
N LYS A 104 7.02 4.85 9.65
CA LYS A 104 6.88 6.18 10.28
C LYS A 104 7.74 7.22 9.59
N GLU A 105 8.99 6.87 9.27
CA GLU A 105 9.89 7.81 8.59
C GLU A 105 9.38 8.17 7.19
N THR A 106 8.99 7.16 6.39
CA THR A 106 8.39 7.39 5.07
C THR A 106 7.07 8.16 5.13
N TYR A 107 6.27 7.99 6.19
CA TYR A 107 5.05 8.78 6.40
C TYR A 107 5.37 10.27 6.51
N LYS A 108 6.42 10.65 7.24
CA LYS A 108 6.84 12.06 7.32
C LYS A 108 7.23 12.62 5.96
N LYS A 109 7.91 11.81 5.13
CA LYS A 109 8.42 12.25 3.82
C LYS A 109 7.34 12.42 2.77
N LEU A 110 6.24 11.67 2.85
CA LEU A 110 5.16 11.78 1.88
C LEU A 110 4.44 13.14 1.98
N VAL A 111 4.07 13.70 0.83
CA VAL A 111 3.14 14.85 0.75
C VAL A 111 1.75 14.46 1.22
N THR A 112 0.89 15.44 1.55
CA THR A 112 -0.55 15.18 1.76
C THR A 112 -1.15 14.54 0.52
N GLY A 113 -1.78 13.36 0.66
CA GLY A 113 -2.30 12.58 -0.45
C GLY A 113 -1.26 11.77 -1.23
N GLY A 114 0.00 11.81 -0.81
CA GLY A 114 1.07 10.94 -1.30
C GLY A 114 0.72 9.46 -1.11
N ARG A 115 1.37 8.59 -1.88
CA ARG A 115 1.06 7.14 -1.89
C ARG A 115 2.26 6.32 -1.45
N ALA A 116 1.99 5.24 -0.74
CA ALA A 116 2.96 4.21 -0.38
C ALA A 116 2.54 2.88 -0.99
N CYS A 117 3.49 2.19 -1.62
CA CYS A 117 3.32 0.86 -2.19
C CYS A 117 4.32 -0.09 -1.53
N VAL A 118 3.82 -1.09 -0.81
CA VAL A 118 4.66 -2.05 -0.08
C VAL A 118 4.46 -3.44 -0.69
N ASN A 119 5.47 -3.94 -1.40
CA ASN A 119 5.50 -5.29 -1.94
C ASN A 119 5.89 -6.29 -0.85
N ILE A 120 5.09 -7.34 -0.68
CA ILE A 120 5.19 -8.30 0.41
C ILE A 120 5.00 -9.72 -0.12
N ALA A 121 6.01 -10.56 0.13
CA ALA A 121 5.94 -11.99 -0.13
C ALA A 121 5.23 -12.74 1.00
N ASN A 122 4.67 -13.90 0.64
CA ASN A 122 4.13 -14.85 1.62
C ASN A 122 5.29 -15.54 2.35
N LEU A 123 5.18 -15.65 3.68
CA LEU A 123 6.23 -16.24 4.50
C LEU A 123 5.73 -17.42 5.33
N GLY A 124 6.58 -18.44 5.41
CA GLY A 124 6.31 -19.66 6.17
C GLY A 124 5.25 -20.55 5.52
N ARG A 125 5.27 -21.82 5.91
CA ARG A 125 4.24 -22.81 5.55
C ARG A 125 3.77 -23.63 6.74
N LYS A 126 4.53 -23.63 7.85
CA LYS A 126 4.30 -24.40 9.08
C LYS A 126 4.94 -23.70 10.29
N PRO A 127 4.32 -22.66 10.87
CA PRO A 127 3.07 -22.03 10.44
C PRO A 127 3.26 -21.11 9.23
N TYR A 128 2.16 -20.78 8.56
CA TYR A 128 2.09 -19.64 7.63
C TYR A 128 1.96 -18.36 8.46
N ILE A 129 2.72 -17.32 8.10
CA ILE A 129 2.66 -16.02 8.77
C ILE A 129 2.03 -15.02 7.79
N PRO A 130 0.83 -14.48 8.08
CA PRO A 130 0.16 -13.51 7.22
C PRO A 130 0.81 -12.12 7.38
N ILE A 131 2.06 -11.98 6.95
CA ILE A 131 2.82 -10.75 7.22
C ILE A 131 2.17 -9.49 6.62
N HIS A 132 1.44 -9.65 5.51
CA HIS A 132 0.64 -8.59 4.90
C HIS A 132 -0.41 -8.01 5.88
N SER A 133 -1.08 -8.84 6.68
CA SER A 133 -2.11 -8.36 7.62
C SER A 133 -1.51 -7.55 8.77
N TYR A 134 -0.34 -7.98 9.27
CA TYR A 134 0.38 -7.23 10.31
C TYR A 134 0.87 -5.88 9.78
N ILE A 135 1.35 -5.83 8.54
CA ILE A 135 1.78 -4.57 7.91
C ILE A 135 0.60 -3.64 7.67
N ILE A 136 -0.57 -4.15 7.28
CA ILE A 136 -1.80 -3.33 7.17
C ILE A 136 -2.12 -2.72 8.54
N GLU A 137 -2.13 -3.52 9.61
CA GLU A 137 -2.36 -3.04 10.97
C GLU A 137 -1.37 -1.95 11.37
N ASP A 138 -0.06 -2.20 11.18
CA ASP A 138 1.00 -1.26 11.55
C ASP A 138 0.90 0.05 10.76
N MET A 139 0.61 -0.02 9.46
CA MET A 139 0.44 1.16 8.60
C MET A 139 -0.78 1.98 9.02
N LEU A 140 -1.92 1.34 9.31
CA LEU A 140 -3.12 2.01 9.80
C LEU A 140 -2.88 2.69 11.16
N GLU A 141 -2.15 2.05 12.07
CA GLU A 141 -1.79 2.62 13.37
C GLU A 141 -0.89 3.87 13.24
N ILE A 142 -0.02 3.91 12.23
CA ILE A 142 0.81 5.09 11.92
C ILE A 142 -0.06 6.27 11.43
N GLY A 143 -1.22 5.99 10.82
CA GLY A 143 -2.10 7.00 10.23
C GLY A 143 -2.21 6.91 8.70
N TYR A 144 -1.60 5.91 8.07
CA TYR A 144 -1.85 5.65 6.65
C TYR A 144 -3.32 5.27 6.40
N LEU A 145 -3.82 5.66 5.23
CA LEU A 145 -5.14 5.30 4.74
C LEU A 145 -5.00 4.18 3.70
N MET A 146 -5.54 3.00 3.99
CA MET A 146 -5.53 1.88 3.06
C MET A 146 -6.38 2.21 1.82
N ARG A 147 -5.81 2.04 0.62
CA ARG A 147 -6.53 2.18 -0.66
C ARG A 147 -6.97 0.85 -1.24
N GLY A 148 -6.27 -0.22 -0.90
CA GLY A 148 -6.48 -1.55 -1.47
C GLY A 148 -5.15 -2.25 -1.72
N GLU A 149 -5.22 -3.39 -2.38
CA GLU A 149 -4.09 -4.25 -2.65
C GLU A 149 -4.09 -4.71 -4.10
N ILE A 150 -2.90 -4.92 -4.65
CA ILE A 150 -2.70 -5.57 -5.94
C ILE A 150 -2.15 -6.96 -5.67
N ILE A 151 -2.75 -7.97 -6.31
CA ILE A 151 -2.24 -9.34 -6.27
C ILE A 151 -1.32 -9.53 -7.47
N TRP A 152 -0.01 -9.59 -7.21
CA TRP A 152 0.96 -9.91 -8.25
C TRP A 152 1.03 -11.42 -8.44
N ASN A 153 0.28 -11.95 -9.41
CA ASN A 153 0.29 -13.36 -9.76
C ASN A 153 1.57 -13.74 -10.52
N LYS A 154 2.44 -14.53 -9.88
CA LYS A 154 3.71 -15.02 -10.44
C LYS A 154 3.52 -16.33 -11.23
N ALA A 155 2.34 -16.95 -11.15
CA ALA A 155 1.93 -18.13 -11.92
C ALA A 155 3.04 -19.19 -12.10
N SER A 156 3.44 -19.49 -13.34
CA SER A 156 4.43 -20.52 -13.70
C SER A 156 5.88 -20.18 -13.34
N SER A 157 6.17 -18.94 -12.95
CA SER A 157 7.51 -18.52 -12.49
C SER A 157 7.73 -18.72 -10.99
N ALA A 158 6.66 -19.02 -10.23
CA ALA A 158 6.80 -19.56 -8.89
C ALA A 158 7.48 -20.93 -9.00
N SER A 159 8.52 -21.16 -8.20
CA SER A 159 9.40 -22.34 -8.24
C SER A 159 8.65 -23.68 -8.35
N SER A 160 9.39 -24.77 -8.60
CA SER A 160 8.92 -26.16 -8.71
C SER A 160 8.30 -26.75 -7.42
N SER A 161 7.42 -25.99 -6.77
CA SER A 161 6.65 -26.37 -5.60
C SER A 161 5.35 -27.05 -6.04
N THR A 162 5.13 -28.28 -5.56
CA THR A 162 3.85 -28.99 -5.71
C THR A 162 2.93 -28.68 -4.53
N ALA A 163 1.61 -28.80 -4.72
CA ALA A 163 0.62 -28.59 -3.66
C ALA A 163 0.43 -29.82 -2.76
N TRP A 164 1.11 -30.94 -3.06
CA TRP A 164 0.94 -32.21 -2.35
C TRP A 164 1.54 -32.21 -0.94
N GLY A 165 2.34 -31.21 -0.59
CA GLY A 165 2.94 -31.10 0.73
C GLY A 165 4.34 -31.68 0.77
N SER A 166 4.47 -32.88 1.33
CA SER A 166 5.76 -33.60 1.39
C SER A 166 6.05 -34.28 0.05
N TRP A 167 7.32 -34.51 -0.27
CA TRP A 167 7.71 -35.21 -1.48
C TRP A 167 6.97 -36.55 -1.61
N LEU A 168 6.20 -36.72 -2.68
CA LEU A 168 5.37 -37.90 -2.96
C LEU A 168 4.38 -38.29 -1.84
N SER A 169 3.93 -37.35 -1.00
CA SER A 169 3.01 -37.66 0.10
C SER A 169 2.05 -36.52 0.42
N ALA A 170 0.75 -36.82 0.33
CA ALA A 170 -0.37 -35.93 0.65
C ALA A 170 -0.62 -35.73 2.16
N LYS A 171 0.35 -36.02 3.02
CA LYS A 171 0.18 -36.00 4.49
C LYS A 171 -0.01 -34.58 5.04
N ASN A 172 0.35 -33.55 4.28
CA ASN A 172 0.14 -32.15 4.64
C ASN A 172 0.11 -31.26 3.38
N PRO A 173 -1.00 -31.25 2.62
CA PRO A 173 -1.11 -30.42 1.42
C PRO A 173 -0.94 -28.94 1.77
N VAL A 174 -0.25 -28.20 0.91
CA VAL A 174 0.03 -26.76 1.12
C VAL A 174 -0.43 -25.96 -0.08
N LEU A 175 -0.89 -24.73 0.19
CA LEU A 175 -1.12 -23.76 -0.86
C LEU A 175 0.22 -23.39 -1.50
N ARG A 176 0.24 -23.35 -2.84
CA ARG A 176 1.42 -22.88 -3.57
C ARG A 176 1.50 -21.36 -3.38
N ASP A 177 2.69 -20.91 -3.07
CA ASP A 177 3.00 -19.48 -3.02
C ASP A 177 3.23 -18.98 -4.46
N ILE A 178 2.15 -18.51 -5.09
CA ILE A 178 2.13 -18.08 -6.49
C ILE A 178 1.85 -16.60 -6.64
N HIS A 179 1.80 -15.85 -5.53
CA HIS A 179 1.52 -14.42 -5.58
C HIS A 179 2.24 -13.65 -4.48
N GLU A 180 2.44 -12.37 -4.73
CA GLU A 180 2.84 -11.38 -3.74
C GLU A 180 1.75 -10.32 -3.61
N TYR A 181 1.69 -9.67 -2.45
CA TYR A 181 0.81 -8.54 -2.21
C TYR A 181 1.57 -7.25 -2.48
N ILE A 182 0.95 -6.32 -3.20
CA ILE A 182 1.39 -4.92 -3.20
C ILE A 182 0.31 -4.12 -2.50
N LEU A 183 0.58 -3.76 -1.24
CA LEU A 183 -0.33 -3.01 -0.39
C LEU A 183 -0.21 -1.52 -0.72
N ILE A 184 -1.35 -0.86 -0.96
CA ILE A 184 -1.40 0.53 -1.41
C ILE A 184 -2.04 1.40 -0.34
N PHE A 185 -1.33 2.44 0.09
CA PHE A 185 -1.78 3.38 1.11
C PHE A 185 -1.65 4.83 0.66
N SER A 186 -2.31 5.73 1.39
CA SER A 186 -2.10 7.18 1.29
C SER A 186 -1.88 7.85 2.63
N LYS A 187 -1.19 8.99 2.61
CA LYS A 187 -1.00 9.86 3.77
C LYS A 187 -2.12 10.90 3.84
N ASP A 188 -2.73 11.06 5.01
CA ASP A 188 -3.72 12.08 5.43
C ASP A 188 -5.02 12.19 4.59
N SER A 189 -4.96 12.03 3.27
CA SER A 189 -6.07 12.16 2.33
C SER A 189 -6.00 11.13 1.21
N PHE A 190 -7.16 10.71 0.70
CA PHE A 190 -7.23 9.96 -0.55
C PHE A 190 -7.11 10.86 -1.80
N THR A 191 -7.13 12.18 -1.63
CA THR A 191 -6.97 13.16 -2.70
C THR A 191 -5.62 13.85 -2.60
N ARG A 192 -5.15 14.37 -3.74
CA ARG A 192 -4.00 15.29 -3.80
C ARG A 192 -4.50 16.64 -4.27
N GLU A 193 -3.87 17.71 -3.79
CA GLU A 193 -4.19 19.06 -4.26
C GLU A 193 -3.78 19.23 -5.73
N PHE A 194 -4.64 19.88 -6.49
CA PHE A 194 -4.43 20.17 -7.90
C PHE A 194 -3.75 21.53 -8.06
N ASN A 195 -2.44 21.59 -7.75
CA ASN A 195 -1.65 22.82 -7.84
C ASN A 195 -1.15 23.09 -9.27
N GLN A 196 -2.07 23.41 -10.19
CA GLN A 196 -1.79 23.72 -11.61
C GLN A 196 -1.03 22.61 -12.36
N LYS A 197 -1.00 21.39 -11.82
CA LYS A 197 -0.38 20.21 -12.44
C LYS A 197 -1.23 19.74 -13.62
N ARG A 198 -0.59 19.12 -14.62
CA ARG A 198 -1.26 18.63 -15.83
C ARG A 198 -1.50 17.13 -15.74
N ASN A 199 -2.73 16.69 -16.02
CA ASN A 199 -3.01 15.27 -16.26
C ASN A 199 -2.33 14.84 -17.56
N THR A 200 -1.51 13.80 -17.50
CA THR A 200 -0.73 13.30 -18.65
C THR A 200 -1.44 12.19 -19.41
N ILE A 201 -2.33 11.44 -18.75
CA ILE A 201 -3.18 10.42 -19.37
C ILE A 201 -4.34 11.13 -20.09
N LYS A 202 -4.48 10.89 -21.40
CA LYS A 202 -5.58 11.39 -22.21
C LYS A 202 -6.83 10.53 -22.03
N LYS A 203 -7.98 11.05 -22.47
CA LYS A 203 -9.26 10.33 -22.38
C LYS A 203 -9.19 8.99 -23.14
N GLU A 204 -8.53 8.96 -24.28
CA GLU A 204 -8.39 7.79 -25.15
C GLU A 204 -7.47 6.72 -24.53
N GLU A 205 -6.62 7.10 -23.58
CA GLU A 205 -5.76 6.17 -22.82
C GLU A 205 -6.44 5.71 -21.51
N PHE A 206 -7.55 6.37 -21.12
CA PHE A 206 -8.25 6.13 -19.86
C PHE A 206 -9.47 5.19 -20.01
N LEU A 207 -10.10 5.18 -21.18
CA LEU A 207 -11.26 4.35 -21.53
C LEU A 207 -10.82 3.12 -22.31
#